data_AF-A0A3N5Z3S9-F1
#
_entry.id   AF-A0A3N5Z3S9-F1
#
_cell.length_a   1.000
_cell.length_b   1.000
_cell.length_c   1.000
_cell.angle_alpha   90.00
_cell.angle_beta   90.00
_cell.angle_gamma   90.00
#
_symmetry.space_group_name_H-M   'P 1'
#
loop_
_entity.id
_entity.type
_entity.pdbx_description
1 polymer ?
#
loop_
_entity_poly.entity_id
_entity_poly.type
_entity_poly.pdbx_seq_one_letter_code
_entity_poly.pdbx_strand_id
1 'polypeptide(L)'
;MGQNRGSGGRRRRQHRLSGGGQGGLGADRAQVRGPRGRPRIAAAGELAAAWERFSRLPGFAGVLVAEMLAGHELIVGAKLDFQFGPVILMGIGGTAVEVYKDTVTRMAPLTARDVPAMLGCLRGSRLLTGHRGGEAVNVAKLTELVLAFSALVMDLGERIDSIDLNPVFCSSERCVVADARILLPPRS
;
A
#
# COMPACT_ATOMS: atom_id res chain seq x y z
N MET A 1 22.46 -45.27 -48.22
CA MET A 1 21.53 -44.94 -49.32
C MET A 1 20.60 -43.84 -48.83
N GLY A 2 20.66 -42.63 -49.39
CA GLY A 2 19.83 -41.49 -48.96
C GLY A 2 20.44 -40.16 -49.39
N GLN A 3 19.95 -39.65 -50.52
CA GLN A 3 20.35 -38.44 -51.27
C GLN A 3 20.10 -37.17 -50.43
N ASN A 4 20.54 -35.93 -50.71
CA ASN A 4 20.96 -35.24 -51.92
C ASN A 4 21.65 -33.91 -51.46
N ARG A 5 22.76 -33.48 -52.09
CA ARG A 5 23.40 -32.17 -51.84
C ARG A 5 23.08 -31.23 -53.00
N GLY A 6 22.39 -30.14 -52.73
CA GLY A 6 22.10 -29.07 -53.69
C GLY A 6 22.76 -27.75 -53.26
N SER A 7 23.77 -27.35 -54.02
CA SER A 7 24.54 -26.10 -53.95
C SER A 7 23.77 -24.90 -54.53
N GLY A 8 23.92 -23.71 -53.93
CA GLY A 8 23.47 -22.45 -54.54
C GLY A 8 24.04 -21.23 -53.82
N GLY A 9 25.16 -20.70 -54.31
CA GLY A 9 25.72 -19.43 -53.84
C GLY A 9 25.08 -18.22 -54.52
N ARG A 10 25.14 -17.04 -53.89
CA ARG A 10 25.07 -15.72 -54.56
C ARG A 10 25.57 -14.57 -53.67
N ARG A 11 26.74 -14.06 -54.07
CA ARG A 11 27.20 -12.65 -54.25
C ARG A 11 27.00 -11.59 -53.15
N ARG A 12 28.13 -10.93 -52.84
CA ARG A 12 28.29 -9.68 -52.08
C ARG A 12 28.13 -8.41 -52.95
N ARG A 13 27.98 -7.28 -52.24
CA ARG A 13 28.19 -5.84 -52.59
C ARG A 13 26.91 -5.15 -53.13
N GLN A 14 26.54 -3.92 -52.74
CA GLN A 14 27.34 -2.74 -52.39
C GLN A 14 26.48 -1.65 -51.68
N HIS A 15 27.14 -0.75 -50.94
CA HIS A 15 26.60 0.43 -50.26
C HIS A 15 25.96 1.49 -51.18
N ARG A 16 24.95 2.21 -50.66
CA ARG A 16 24.76 3.66 -50.88
C ARG A 16 24.05 4.29 -49.69
N LEU A 17 24.71 5.26 -49.05
CA LEU A 17 24.12 6.24 -48.15
C LEU A 17 23.92 7.53 -48.94
N SER A 18 22.73 8.13 -48.87
CA SER A 18 22.52 9.53 -49.24
C SER A 18 21.14 10.00 -48.79
N GLY A 19 21.08 11.17 -48.14
CA GLY A 19 19.91 12.05 -48.12
C GLY A 19 19.26 12.23 -46.75
N GLY A 20 19.54 13.36 -46.11
CA GLY A 20 18.87 13.77 -44.86
C GLY A 20 17.43 14.24 -45.07
N GLY A 21 16.67 14.20 -43.98
CA GLY A 21 15.36 14.81 -43.83
C GLY A 21 15.10 15.04 -42.35
N GLN A 22 15.13 16.31 -41.93
CA GLN A 22 14.66 16.76 -40.62
C GLN A 22 13.17 16.46 -40.50
N GLY A 23 12.72 15.95 -39.35
CA GLY A 23 11.29 15.82 -39.06
C GLY A 23 10.97 15.02 -37.81
N GLY A 24 10.69 15.73 -36.71
CA GLY A 24 9.82 15.23 -35.63
C GLY A 24 10.43 14.21 -34.67
N LEU A 25 11.24 14.68 -33.71
CA LEU A 25 11.36 13.99 -32.42
C LEU A 25 10.10 14.26 -31.60
N GLY A 26 9.00 13.64 -32.00
CA GLY A 26 7.90 13.31 -31.09
C GLY A 26 8.39 12.19 -30.19
N ALA A 27 9.19 12.54 -29.18
CA ALA A 27 9.45 11.63 -28.08
C ALA A 27 8.16 11.54 -27.26
N ASP A 28 7.29 10.63 -27.69
CA ASP A 28 6.18 10.14 -26.90
C ASP A 28 6.79 9.57 -25.62
N ARG A 29 6.85 10.41 -24.57
CA ARG A 29 7.25 10.01 -23.24
C ARG A 29 6.18 9.07 -22.74
N ALA A 30 6.34 7.80 -23.07
CA ALA A 30 5.60 6.71 -22.48
C ALA A 30 5.66 6.89 -20.97
N GLN A 31 4.54 7.35 -20.39
CA GLN A 31 4.32 7.29 -18.96
C GLN A 31 4.53 5.83 -18.58
N VAL A 32 5.60 5.52 -17.87
CA VAL A 32 5.85 4.17 -17.35
C VAL A 32 4.83 3.95 -16.25
N ARG A 33 3.62 3.54 -16.65
CA ARG A 33 2.55 3.16 -15.75
C ARG A 33 3.01 1.93 -15.01
N GLY A 34 3.16 2.04 -13.69
CA GLY A 34 3.36 0.88 -12.84
C GLY A 34 2.18 -0.10 -12.97
N PRO A 35 2.30 -1.33 -12.47
CA PRO A 35 1.31 -2.42 -12.65
C PRO A 35 -0.12 -2.11 -12.14
N ARG A 36 -0.37 -0.93 -11.57
CA ARG A 36 -1.69 -0.47 -11.10
C ARG A 36 -2.06 0.95 -11.51
N GLY A 37 -1.44 1.52 -12.56
CA GLY A 37 -1.75 2.88 -13.05
C GLY A 37 -1.37 4.01 -12.08
N ARG A 38 -0.66 3.71 -10.98
CA ARG A 38 -0.15 4.72 -10.05
C ARG A 38 1.05 5.43 -10.69
N PRO A 39 1.14 6.78 -10.60
CA PRO A 39 2.29 7.51 -11.07
C PRO A 39 3.52 7.03 -10.31
N ARG A 40 4.49 6.47 -11.03
CA ARG A 40 5.80 6.08 -10.50
C ARG A 40 6.75 7.23 -10.80
N ILE A 41 7.41 7.75 -9.77
CA ILE A 41 8.52 8.69 -9.94
C ILE A 41 9.78 7.82 -10.10
N ALA A 42 10.29 7.75 -11.32
CA ALA A 42 11.43 6.91 -11.69
C ALA A 42 12.71 7.72 -11.94
N ALA A 43 12.62 9.05 -11.99
CA ALA A 43 13.76 9.94 -12.26
C ALA A 43 13.66 11.26 -11.49
N ALA A 44 14.82 11.91 -11.25
CA ALA A 44 14.90 13.18 -10.55
C ALA A 44 14.05 14.30 -11.22
N GLY A 45 14.00 14.32 -12.55
CA GLY A 45 13.16 15.28 -13.28
C GLY A 45 11.66 15.09 -13.06
N GLU A 46 11.21 13.86 -12.84
CA GLU A 46 9.81 13.55 -12.51
C GLU A 46 9.47 13.96 -11.08
N LEU A 47 10.42 13.81 -10.15
CA LEU A 47 10.28 14.29 -8.78
C LEU A 47 10.16 15.81 -8.74
N ALA A 48 11.03 16.52 -9.46
CA ALA A 48 10.98 17.97 -9.56
C ALA A 48 9.65 18.47 -10.16
N ALA A 49 9.17 17.81 -11.22
CA ALA A 49 7.88 18.14 -11.81
C ALA A 49 6.70 17.87 -10.85
N ALA A 50 6.74 16.77 -10.09
CA ALA A 50 5.72 16.46 -9.08
C ALA A 50 5.75 17.49 -7.93
N TRP A 51 6.94 17.88 -7.48
CA TRP A 51 7.13 18.92 -6.47
C TRP A 51 6.54 20.25 -6.92
N GLU A 52 6.92 20.74 -8.10
CA GLU A 52 6.43 22.01 -8.67
C GLU A 52 4.91 22.03 -8.87
N ARG A 53 4.33 20.87 -9.16
CA ARG A 53 2.88 20.73 -9.28
C ARG A 53 2.20 20.80 -7.93
N PHE A 54 2.70 20.08 -6.92
CA PHE A 54 2.06 20.02 -5.60
C PHE A 54 2.30 21.27 -4.76
N SER A 55 3.45 21.93 -4.94
CA SER A 55 3.80 23.15 -4.19
C SER A 55 2.83 24.32 -4.45
N ARG A 56 2.09 24.27 -5.55
CA ARG A 56 1.08 25.27 -5.93
C ARG A 56 -0.29 25.03 -5.30
N LEU A 57 -0.48 23.91 -4.59
CA LEU A 57 -1.77 23.62 -3.94
C LEU A 57 -1.93 24.51 -2.69
N PRO A 58 -3.11 25.13 -2.49
CA PRO A 58 -3.40 25.86 -1.26
C PRO A 58 -3.20 24.96 -0.03
N GLY A 59 -2.46 25.46 0.97
CA GLY A 59 -2.16 24.69 2.19
C GLY A 59 -1.05 23.64 2.03
N PHE A 60 -0.28 23.66 0.94
CA PHE A 60 0.88 22.80 0.79
C PHE A 60 1.94 23.10 1.86
N ALA A 61 2.29 22.08 2.64
CA ALA A 61 3.35 22.15 3.64
C ALA A 61 4.63 21.43 3.21
N GLY A 62 4.53 20.48 2.27
CA GLY A 62 5.66 19.65 1.85
C GLY A 62 5.21 18.34 1.20
N VAL A 63 6.18 17.48 0.89
CA VAL A 63 5.97 16.12 0.37
C VAL A 63 6.57 15.11 1.34
N LEU A 64 5.79 14.10 1.72
CA LEU A 64 6.29 12.93 2.44
C LEU A 64 6.81 11.90 1.43
N VAL A 65 8.09 11.55 1.53
CA VAL A 65 8.68 10.44 0.78
C VAL A 65 8.70 9.21 1.68
N ALA A 66 7.99 8.16 1.27
CA ALA A 66 7.86 6.92 2.01
C ALA A 66 8.14 5.72 1.10
N GLU A 67 8.48 4.58 1.72
CA GLU A 67 8.64 3.32 0.99
C GLU A 67 7.32 2.84 0.39
N MET A 68 7.41 2.10 -0.72
CA MET A 68 6.25 1.42 -1.29
C MET A 68 6.02 0.08 -0.59
N LEU A 69 4.94 -0.01 0.17
CA LEU A 69 4.55 -1.22 0.88
C LEU A 69 3.75 -2.19 0.01
N ALA A 70 3.85 -3.48 0.33
CA ALA A 70 3.07 -4.56 -0.24
C ALA A 70 2.70 -5.55 0.87
N GLY A 71 1.53 -6.18 0.75
CA GLY A 71 1.00 -7.11 1.74
C GLY A 71 -0.52 -7.06 1.77
N HIS A 72 -1.11 -7.76 2.73
CA HIS A 72 -2.53 -7.64 3.04
C HIS A 72 -2.80 -6.30 3.70
N GLU A 73 -3.84 -5.62 3.25
CA GLU A 73 -4.30 -4.37 3.85
C GLU A 73 -5.26 -4.68 5.00
N LEU A 74 -5.00 -4.13 6.17
CA LEU A 74 -5.89 -4.10 7.32
C LEU A 74 -6.20 -2.65 7.71
N ILE A 75 -7.25 -2.50 8.49
CA ILE A 75 -7.59 -1.26 9.18
C ILE A 75 -7.53 -1.55 10.68
N VAL A 76 -6.86 -0.69 11.42
CA VAL A 76 -6.88 -0.71 12.89
C VAL A 76 -7.26 0.69 13.35
N GLY A 77 -8.26 0.82 14.20
CA GLY A 77 -8.72 2.13 14.65
C GLY A 77 -9.07 2.12 16.13
N ALA A 78 -9.17 3.31 16.71
CA ALA A 78 -9.64 3.50 18.07
C ALA A 78 -10.59 4.69 18.13
N LYS A 79 -11.57 4.59 19.02
CA LYS A 79 -12.47 5.69 19.37
C LYS A 79 -12.69 5.71 20.87
N LEU A 80 -12.78 6.89 21.45
CA LEU A 80 -13.25 7.05 22.81
C LEU A 80 -14.78 7.06 22.82
N ASP A 81 -15.37 5.92 23.15
CA ASP A 81 -16.82 5.77 23.26
C ASP A 81 -17.32 6.26 24.63
N PHE A 82 -18.47 6.93 24.64
CA PHE A 82 -19.02 7.54 25.85
C PHE A 82 -19.52 6.53 26.89
N GLN A 83 -19.89 5.31 26.47
CA GLN A 83 -20.36 4.25 27.38
C GLN A 83 -19.24 3.28 27.73
N PHE A 84 -18.42 2.93 26.74
CA PHE A 84 -17.44 1.85 26.87
C PHE A 84 -16.00 2.33 27.09
N GLY A 85 -15.76 3.64 27.01
CA GLY A 85 -14.41 4.19 27.03
C GLY A 85 -13.66 3.85 25.73
N PRO A 86 -12.34 3.64 25.78
CA PRO A 86 -11.57 3.38 24.57
C PRO A 86 -11.92 2.03 23.93
N VAL A 87 -12.35 2.05 22.68
CA VAL A 87 -12.68 0.87 21.87
C VAL A 87 -11.74 0.80 20.68
N ILE A 88 -11.16 -0.38 20.46
CA ILE A 88 -10.30 -0.69 19.31
C ILE A 88 -11.08 -1.51 18.29
N LEU A 89 -10.95 -1.12 17.03
CA LEU A 89 -11.48 -1.78 15.85
C LEU A 89 -10.33 -2.42 15.06
N MET A 90 -10.55 -3.61 14.54
CA MET A 90 -9.72 -4.24 13.51
C MET A 90 -10.60 -4.70 12.36
N GLY A 91 -10.15 -4.52 11.13
CA GLY A 91 -10.84 -5.02 9.94
C GLY A 91 -9.91 -5.28 8.77
N ILE A 92 -10.46 -5.91 7.73
CA ILE A 92 -9.77 -6.12 6.46
C ILE A 92 -9.93 -4.88 5.59
N GLY A 93 -8.82 -4.38 5.04
CA GLY A 93 -8.75 -3.22 4.15
C GLY A 93 -8.70 -3.57 2.66
N GLY A 94 -8.48 -2.56 1.83
CA GLY A 94 -8.36 -2.69 0.37
C GLY A 94 -9.68 -2.62 -0.40
N THR A 95 -9.56 -2.43 -1.72
CA THR A 95 -10.68 -2.15 -2.64
C THR A 95 -11.70 -3.28 -2.78
N ALA A 96 -11.40 -4.48 -2.27
CA ALA A 96 -12.32 -5.62 -2.32
C ALA A 96 -13.36 -5.65 -1.17
N VAL A 97 -13.22 -4.78 -0.15
CA VAL A 97 -13.97 -4.93 1.13
C VAL A 97 -14.79 -3.71 1.55
N GLU A 98 -14.89 -2.66 0.72
CA GLU A 98 -15.78 -1.50 1.00
C GLU A 98 -17.27 -1.88 1.14
N VAL A 99 -17.67 -3.05 0.61
CA VAL A 99 -19.07 -3.52 0.66
C VAL A 99 -19.42 -4.28 1.95
N TYR A 100 -18.44 -4.92 2.61
CA TYR A 100 -18.77 -5.94 3.63
C TYR A 100 -18.61 -5.51 5.09
N LYS A 101 -17.93 -4.38 5.39
CA LYS A 101 -17.67 -3.93 6.78
C LYS A 101 -17.18 -5.10 7.65
N ASP A 102 -16.17 -5.83 7.18
CA ASP A 102 -15.63 -6.97 7.92
C ASP A 102 -14.68 -6.48 9.01
N THR A 103 -15.28 -6.15 10.15
CA THR A 103 -14.61 -5.54 11.29
C THR A 103 -15.03 -6.23 12.58
N VAL A 104 -14.13 -6.22 13.56
CA VAL A 104 -14.36 -6.66 14.93
C VAL A 104 -13.90 -5.56 15.88
N THR A 105 -14.58 -5.43 17.02
CA THR A 105 -14.24 -4.45 18.06
C THR A 105 -14.01 -5.10 19.41
N ARG A 106 -13.15 -4.47 20.21
CA ARG A 106 -12.84 -4.84 21.60
C ARG A 106 -12.59 -3.57 22.41
N MET A 107 -12.95 -3.59 23.69
CA MET A 107 -12.54 -2.53 24.62
C MET A 107 -11.03 -2.63 24.88
N ALA A 108 -10.37 -1.49 25.01
CA ALA A 108 -8.97 -1.42 25.42
C ALA A 108 -8.88 -1.37 26.97
N PRO A 109 -7.75 -1.76 27.57
CA PRO A 109 -6.54 -2.28 26.94
C PRO A 109 -6.71 -3.71 26.41
N LEU A 110 -6.09 -4.00 25.27
CA LEU A 110 -6.02 -5.36 24.72
C LEU A 110 -4.90 -6.17 25.37
N THR A 111 -5.08 -7.48 25.36
CA THR A 111 -4.08 -8.48 25.73
C THR A 111 -3.58 -9.24 24.50
N ALA A 112 -2.44 -9.92 24.62
CA ALA A 112 -1.87 -10.69 23.51
C ALA A 112 -2.81 -11.79 22.95
N ARG A 113 -3.81 -12.23 23.72
CA ARG A 113 -4.80 -13.21 23.27
C ARG A 113 -5.92 -12.58 22.44
N ASP A 114 -6.16 -11.28 22.59
CA ASP A 114 -7.25 -10.59 21.91
C ASP A 114 -7.00 -10.44 20.42
N VAL A 115 -5.77 -10.14 20.00
CA VAL A 115 -5.46 -9.88 18.58
C VAL A 115 -5.68 -11.14 17.71
N PRO A 116 -5.17 -12.33 18.06
CA PRO A 116 -5.48 -13.54 17.28
C PRO A 116 -6.97 -13.90 17.33
N ALA A 117 -7.65 -13.67 18.45
CA ALA A 117 -9.09 -13.91 18.58
C ALA A 117 -9.91 -12.97 17.67
N MET A 118 -9.57 -11.68 17.67
CA MET A 118 -10.14 -10.67 16.77
C MET A 118 -9.93 -11.06 15.30
N LEU A 119 -8.70 -11.43 14.94
CA LEU A 119 -8.37 -11.90 13.59
C LEU A 119 -9.25 -13.09 13.18
N GLY A 120 -9.46 -14.06 14.08
CA GLY A 120 -10.31 -15.22 13.84
C GLY A 120 -11.80 -14.91 13.71
N CYS A 121 -12.26 -13.77 14.24
CA CYS A 121 -13.65 -13.30 14.10
C CYS A 121 -13.93 -12.63 12.75
N LEU A 122 -12.90 -12.24 12.00
CA LEU A 122 -13.09 -11.64 10.67
C LEU A 122 -13.58 -12.71 9.68
N ARG A 123 -14.63 -12.38 8.92
CA ARG A 123 -15.20 -13.29 7.90
C ARG A 123 -14.19 -13.62 6.81
N GLY A 124 -13.35 -12.65 6.44
CA GLY A 124 -12.26 -12.80 5.48
C GLY A 124 -10.94 -13.26 6.09
N SER A 125 -10.91 -13.71 7.35
CA SER A 125 -9.68 -14.16 8.04
C SER A 125 -8.86 -15.18 7.23
N ARG A 126 -9.52 -16.04 6.44
CA ARG A 126 -8.86 -17.00 5.54
C ARG A 126 -7.94 -16.34 4.51
N LEU A 127 -8.23 -15.12 4.07
CA LEU A 127 -7.37 -14.37 3.16
C LEU A 127 -6.03 -14.03 3.83
N LEU A 128 -6.07 -13.74 5.12
CA LEU A 128 -4.92 -13.37 5.93
C LEU A 128 -4.07 -14.58 6.33
N THR A 129 -4.64 -15.80 6.29
CA THR A 129 -3.94 -17.05 6.65
C THR A 129 -3.41 -17.84 5.44
N GLY A 130 -3.29 -17.22 4.27
CA GLY A 130 -2.64 -17.82 3.09
C GLY A 130 -3.55 -18.60 2.13
N HIS A 131 -4.78 -18.13 1.91
CA HIS A 131 -5.70 -18.75 0.94
C HIS A 131 -5.09 -18.79 -0.49
N ARG A 132 -5.26 -19.92 -1.20
CA ARG A 132 -4.82 -20.15 -2.59
C ARG A 132 -3.32 -19.88 -2.86
N GLY A 133 -2.45 -20.19 -1.90
CA GLY A 133 -1.01 -20.05 -2.06
C GLY A 133 -0.49 -18.61 -1.88
N GLY A 134 -1.33 -17.69 -1.37
CA GLY A 134 -0.87 -16.40 -0.89
C GLY A 134 -0.07 -16.50 0.41
N GLU A 135 0.81 -15.55 0.66
CA GLU A 135 1.53 -15.48 1.94
C GLU A 135 0.58 -15.10 3.08
N ALA A 136 0.72 -15.79 4.21
CA ALA A 136 0.00 -15.48 5.43
C ALA A 136 0.59 -14.24 6.12
N VAL A 137 -0.25 -13.49 6.83
CA VAL A 137 0.20 -12.41 7.70
C VAL A 137 0.96 -12.96 8.90
N ASN A 138 1.99 -12.24 9.32
CA ASN A 138 2.68 -12.52 10.57
C ASN A 138 1.82 -12.08 11.76
N VAL A 139 1.06 -13.04 12.32
CA VAL A 139 0.13 -12.78 13.43
C VAL A 139 0.87 -12.25 14.68
N ALA A 140 2.11 -12.68 14.92
CA ALA A 140 2.91 -12.18 16.04
C ALA A 140 3.24 -10.69 15.86
N LYS A 141 3.68 -10.28 14.66
CA LYS A 141 3.97 -8.87 14.36
C LYS A 141 2.73 -7.99 14.33
N LEU A 142 1.60 -8.51 13.86
CA LEU A 142 0.31 -7.83 13.98
C LEU A 142 -0.08 -7.64 15.46
N THR A 143 0.14 -8.66 16.29
CA THR A 143 -0.15 -8.61 17.74
C THR A 143 0.72 -7.55 18.42
N GLU A 144 2.03 -7.53 18.16
CA GLU A 144 2.93 -6.50 18.69
C GLU A 144 2.44 -5.09 18.33
N LEU A 145 2.11 -4.84 17.06
CA LEU A 145 1.62 -3.54 16.58
C LEU A 145 0.32 -3.13 17.26
N VAL A 146 -0.67 -4.03 17.33
CA VAL A 146 -2.00 -3.71 17.87
C VAL A 146 -1.95 -3.52 19.39
N LEU A 147 -1.09 -4.24 20.11
CA LEU A 147 -0.86 -3.99 21.53
C LEU A 147 -0.17 -2.66 21.79
N ALA A 148 0.83 -2.30 20.98
CA ALA A 148 1.48 -0.99 21.06
C ALA A 148 0.47 0.14 20.77
N PHE A 149 -0.39 -0.04 19.77
CA PHE A 149 -1.47 0.89 19.49
C PHE A 149 -2.48 0.96 20.65
N SER A 150 -2.84 -0.19 21.25
CA SER A 150 -3.72 -0.21 22.41
C SER A 150 -3.14 0.54 23.59
N ALA A 151 -1.83 0.39 23.87
CA ALA A 151 -1.16 1.14 24.93
C ALA A 151 -1.15 2.64 24.62
N LEU A 152 -0.84 3.02 23.37
CA LEU A 152 -0.87 4.42 22.93
C LEU A 152 -2.26 5.06 23.14
N VAL A 153 -3.33 4.36 22.80
CA VAL A 153 -4.71 4.85 22.99
C VAL A 153 -5.01 5.07 24.47
N MET A 154 -4.59 4.14 25.34
CA MET A 154 -4.75 4.29 26.79
C MET A 154 -3.95 5.48 27.33
N ASP A 155 -2.73 5.68 26.85
CA ASP A 155 -1.86 6.78 27.28
C ASP A 155 -2.38 8.15 26.81
N LEU A 156 -2.98 8.20 25.63
CA LEU A 156 -3.56 9.42 25.07
C LEU A 156 -4.88 9.81 25.73
N GLY A 157 -5.73 8.84 26.06
CA GLY A 157 -6.99 9.04 26.77
C GLY A 157 -7.88 10.10 26.09
N GLU A 158 -8.44 11.01 26.89
CA GLU A 158 -9.36 12.07 26.44
C GLU A 158 -8.72 13.12 25.52
N ARG A 159 -7.41 13.07 25.25
CA ARG A 159 -6.75 13.99 24.30
C ARG A 159 -7.05 13.66 22.84
N ILE A 160 -7.64 12.50 22.57
CA ILE A 160 -8.04 12.06 21.24
C ILE A 160 -9.55 11.79 21.22
N ASP A 161 -10.19 12.09 20.08
CA ASP A 161 -11.53 11.58 19.79
C ASP A 161 -11.42 10.20 19.14
N SER A 162 -10.59 10.11 18.08
CA SER A 162 -10.38 8.89 17.33
C SER A 162 -9.02 8.83 16.65
N ILE A 163 -8.54 7.61 16.40
CA ILE A 163 -7.35 7.34 15.59
C ILE A 163 -7.68 6.25 14.58
N ASP A 164 -7.40 6.48 13.30
CA ASP A 164 -7.51 5.51 12.22
C ASP A 164 -6.11 5.20 11.66
N LEU A 165 -5.68 3.94 11.74
CA LEU A 165 -4.52 3.41 11.03
C LEU A 165 -5.03 2.69 9.78
N ASN A 166 -4.99 3.38 8.63
CA ASN A 166 -5.57 2.88 7.39
C ASN A 166 -4.81 3.36 6.15
N PRO A 167 -4.08 2.50 5.42
CA PRO A 167 -3.97 1.05 5.66
C PRO A 167 -2.82 0.69 6.61
N VAL A 168 -2.98 -0.46 7.28
CA VAL A 168 -1.89 -1.24 7.86
C VAL A 168 -1.55 -2.37 6.89
N PHE A 169 -0.35 -2.36 6.32
CA PHE A 169 0.13 -3.45 5.47
C PHE A 169 0.77 -4.53 6.32
N CYS A 170 0.33 -5.78 6.14
CA CYS A 170 0.92 -6.94 6.79
C CYS A 170 1.40 -7.98 5.77
N SER A 171 2.64 -8.41 5.92
CA SER A 171 3.25 -9.53 5.20
C SER A 171 3.59 -10.68 6.16
N SER A 172 4.25 -11.71 5.64
CA SER A 172 4.85 -12.79 6.42
C SER A 172 5.99 -12.32 7.34
N GLU A 173 6.55 -11.13 7.10
CA GLU A 173 7.72 -10.60 7.82
C GLU A 173 7.38 -9.48 8.80
N ARG A 174 6.51 -8.53 8.39
CA ARG A 174 6.23 -7.31 9.17
C ARG A 174 4.82 -6.79 8.97
N CYS A 175 4.39 -5.95 9.91
CA CYS A 175 3.20 -5.10 9.77
C CYS A 175 3.61 -3.64 9.90
N VAL A 176 3.15 -2.78 8.98
CA VAL A 176 3.54 -1.37 8.88
C VAL A 176 2.31 -0.51 8.64
N VAL A 177 2.16 0.54 9.45
CA VAL A 177 1.15 1.58 9.25
C VAL A 177 1.61 2.48 8.09
N ALA A 178 0.85 2.52 7.00
CA ALA A 178 1.18 3.37 5.85
C ALA A 178 0.62 4.79 6.00
N ASP A 179 -0.55 4.91 6.62
CA ASP A 179 -1.21 6.17 6.86
C ASP A 179 -1.96 6.12 8.20
N ALA A 180 -2.01 7.27 8.86
CA ALA A 180 -2.63 7.44 10.14
C ALA A 180 -3.34 8.79 10.21
N ARG A 181 -4.59 8.77 10.67
CA ARG A 181 -5.38 9.97 10.92
C ARG A 181 -5.77 10.02 12.38
N ILE A 182 -5.51 11.16 13.02
CA ILE A 182 -5.85 11.40 14.43
C ILE A 182 -6.82 12.57 14.47
N LEU A 183 -7.99 12.35 15.07
CA LEU A 183 -8.94 13.40 15.37
C LEU A 183 -8.80 13.78 16.84
N LEU A 184 -8.65 15.07 17.09
CA LEU A 184 -8.67 15.63 18.43
C LEU A 184 -10.11 15.98 18.80
N PRO A 185 -10.44 15.98 20.10
CA PRO A 185 -11.72 16.49 20.57
C PRO A 185 -11.92 17.96 20.13
N PRO A 186 -13.18 18.43 20.04
CA PRO A 186 -13.47 19.83 19.84
C PRO A 186 -12.77 20.68 20.91
N ARG A 187 -12.26 21.85 20.52
CA ARG A 187 -11.79 22.82 21.50
C ARG A 187 -13.00 23.32 22.29
N SER A 188 -12.97 23.14 23.61
CA SER A 188 -13.92 23.77 24.54
C SER A 188 -13.65 25.27 24.66
#